data_AF-A0A840SFG6-F1
#
_entry.id   AF-A0A840SFG6-F1
#
_cell.length_a   1.000
_cell.length_b   1.000
_cell.length_c   1.000
_cell.angle_alpha   90.00
_cell.angle_beta   90.00
_cell.angle_gamma   90.00
#
_symmetry.space_group_name_H-M   'P 1'
#
loop_
_entity.id
_entity.type
_entity.pdbx_description
1 polymer ?
#
loop_
_entity_poly.entity_id
_entity_poly.type
_entity_poly.pdbx_seq_one_letter_code
_entity_poly.pdbx_strand_id
1 'polypeptide(L)' 'MRVNTVRVQKPATNVRVGDGVTIAYAGRVHAVRIVGLGGRRGPASEAQTLYIEVGALAAPLEPGPEPDT' A
#
# COMPACT_ATOMS: atom_id res chain seq x y z
N MET A 1 5.27 -9.28 -2.82
CA MET A 1 4.82 -8.55 -1.62
C MET A 1 5.99 -8.36 -0.67
N ARG A 2 6.04 -7.24 0.04
CA ARG A 2 7.00 -6.96 1.11
C ARG A 2 6.26 -6.58 2.39
N VAL A 3 6.84 -6.92 3.54
CA VAL A 3 6.38 -6.51 4.88
C VAL A 3 7.59 -5.91 5.59
N ASN A 4 7.47 -4.70 6.11
CA ASN A 4 8.55 -3.94 6.75
C ASN A 4 9.85 -3.95 5.92
N THR A 5 9.74 -3.67 4.61
CA THR A 5 10.86 -3.68 3.64
C THR A 5 11.43 -5.07 3.31
N VAL A 6 11.06 -6.11 4.04
CA VAL A 6 11.52 -7.49 3.81
C VAL A 6 10.64 -8.18 2.76
N ARG A 7 11.27 -8.88 1.81
CA ARG A 7 10.56 -9.69 0.82
C ARG A 7 9.87 -10.88 1.51
N VAL A 8 8.56 -10.95 1.38
CA VAL A 8 7.77 -12.08 1.88
C VAL A 8 7.86 -13.24 0.88
N GLN A 9 8.25 -14.42 1.38
CA GLN A 9 8.30 -15.66 0.59
C GLN A 9 7.21 -16.66 0.99
N LYS A 10 6.84 -16.70 2.28
CA LYS A 10 5.82 -17.62 2.81
C LYS A 10 4.45 -16.94 2.83
N PRO A 11 3.40 -17.53 2.23
CA PRO A 11 2.06 -16.93 2.24
C PRO A 11 1.45 -16.82 3.65
N ALA A 12 1.83 -17.72 4.56
CA ALA A 12 1.43 -17.69 5.97
C ALA A 12 2.30 -16.75 6.84
N THR A 13 2.86 -15.67 6.25
CA THR A 13 3.60 -14.68 7.04
C THR A 13 2.62 -13.85 7.84
N ASN A 14 2.79 -13.86 9.17
CA ASN A 14 1.95 -13.07 10.05
C ASN A 14 2.20 -11.57 9.85
N VAL A 15 1.12 -10.80 9.89
CA VAL A 15 1.12 -9.34 9.87
C VAL A 15 0.47 -8.81 11.14
N ARG A 16 0.91 -7.65 11.59
CA ARG A 16 0.43 -7.02 12.83
C ARG A 16 0.03 -5.58 12.57
N VAL A 17 -0.81 -5.04 13.46
CA VAL A 17 -1.08 -3.60 13.50
C VAL A 17 0.25 -2.86 13.68
N GLY A 18 0.46 -1.84 12.84
CA GLY A 18 1.68 -1.05 12.78
C GLY A 18 2.64 -1.46 11.66
N ASP A 19 2.52 -2.67 11.09
CA ASP A 19 3.38 -3.15 10.01
C ASP A 19 3.14 -2.37 8.70
N GLY A 20 4.23 -2.11 7.97
CA GLY A 20 4.18 -1.60 6.61
C GLY A 20 4.12 -2.74 5.60
N VAL A 21 3.14 -2.74 4.72
CA VAL A 21 2.96 -3.74 3.65
C VAL A 21 3.05 -3.05 2.29
N THR A 22 3.84 -3.63 1.39
CA THR A 22 3.96 -3.15 0.01
C THR A 22 3.54 -4.25 -0.97
N ILE A 23 2.55 -3.93 -1.80
CA ILE A 23 2.02 -4.82 -2.83
C ILE A 23 2.04 -4.14 -4.20
N ALA A 24 2.19 -4.93 -5.25
CA ALA A 24 1.95 -4.48 -6.62
C ALA A 24 0.58 -5.00 -7.04
N TYR A 25 -0.33 -4.10 -7.39
CA TYR A 25 -1.70 -4.42 -7.78
C TYR A 25 -2.15 -3.47 -8.89
N ALA A 26 -2.86 -3.99 -9.90
CA ALA A 26 -3.35 -3.21 -11.04
C ALA A 26 -2.28 -2.32 -11.71
N GLY A 27 -1.05 -2.83 -11.84
CA GLY A 27 0.08 -2.09 -12.43
C GLY A 27 0.65 -0.96 -11.56
N ARG A 28 0.16 -0.79 -10.32
CA ARG A 28 0.63 0.23 -9.37
C ARG A 28 1.22 -0.42 -8.12
N VAL A 29 2.13 0.29 -7.47
CA VAL A 29 2.69 -0.13 -6.17
C VAL A 29 1.90 0.59 -5.07
N HIS A 30 1.30 -0.18 -4.18
CA HIS A 30 0.61 0.32 -3.00
C HIS A 30 1.48 0.02 -1.77
N ALA A 31 1.86 1.07 -1.06
CA ALA A 31 2.47 0.96 0.26
C ALA A 31 1.42 1.38 1.29
N VAL A 32 1.10 0.48 2.21
CA VAL A 32 0.08 0.69 3.25
C VAL A 32 0.64 0.33 4.61
N ARG A 33 0.20 1.02 5.64
CA ARG A 33 0.43 0.64 7.04
C ARG A 33 -0.84 0.06 7.61
N ILE A 34 -0.72 -1.08 8.26
CA ILE A 34 -1.85 -1.74 8.91
C ILE A 34 -2.20 -0.96 10.18
N VAL A 35 -3.47 -0.57 10.32
CA VAL A 35 -4.00 0.08 11.55
C VAL A 35 -5.05 -0.76 12.27
N GLY A 36 -5.59 -1.78 11.60
CA GLY A 36 -6.52 -2.75 12.19
C GLY A 36 -6.41 -4.11 11.50
N LEU A 37 -6.95 -5.14 12.15
CA LEU A 37 -7.05 -6.49 11.58
C LEU A 37 -8.53 -6.83 11.38
N GLY A 38 -8.90 -7.22 10.16
CA GLY A 38 -10.25 -7.66 9.85
C GLY A 38 -10.45 -9.11 10.26
N GLY A 39 -11.53 -9.41 10.98
CA GLY A 39 -11.89 -10.79 11.36
C GLY A 39 -12.53 -11.60 10.22
N ARG A 40 -12.96 -10.94 9.15
CA ARG A 40 -13.53 -11.55 7.94
C ARG A 40 -13.32 -10.64 6.73
N ARG A 41 -13.59 -11.17 5.54
CA ARG A 41 -13.67 -10.36 4.32
C ARG A 41 -14.96 -9.54 4.35
N GLY A 42 -14.83 -8.21 4.32
CA GLY A 42 -15.93 -7.27 4.31
C GLY A 42 -16.02 -6.47 3.01
N PRO A 43 -16.97 -5.52 2.91
CA PRO A 43 -17.05 -4.56 1.82
C PRO A 43 -15.80 -3.67 1.76
N ALA A 44 -15.57 -3.05 0.60
CA ALA A 44 -14.38 -2.23 0.35
C ALA A 44 -14.20 -1.11 1.39
N SER A 45 -15.27 -0.40 1.74
CA SER A 45 -15.23 0.70 2.71
C SER A 45 -14.82 0.26 4.11
N GLU A 46 -15.24 -0.94 4.55
CA GLU A 46 -14.83 -1.50 5.84
C GLU A 46 -13.37 -1.95 5.81
N ALA A 47 -12.92 -2.53 4.70
CA ALA A 47 -11.52 -2.91 4.54
C ALA A 47 -10.56 -1.69 4.52
N GLN A 48 -11.00 -0.57 3.96
CA GLN A 48 -10.22 0.68 3.91
C GLN A 48 -9.91 1.26 5.28
N THR A 49 -10.74 1.00 6.31
CA THR A 49 -10.46 1.50 7.67
C THR A 49 -9.34 0.74 8.38
N LEU A 50 -8.91 -0.40 7.83
CA LEU A 50 -7.90 -1.29 8.42
C LEU A 50 -6.46 -0.92 8.03
N TYR A 51 -6.27 0.02 7.10
CA TYR A 51 -4.95 0.46 6.67
C TYR A 51 -4.90 1.95 6.33
N ILE A 52 -3.70 2.51 6.31
CA ILE A 52 -3.41 3.88 5.84
C ILE A 52 -2.41 3.77 4.70
N GLU A 53 -2.64 4.46 3.58
CA GLU A 53 -1.64 4.53 2.51
C GLU A 53 -0.43 5.39 2.93
N VAL A 54 0.77 4.81 2.79
CA VAL A 54 2.04 5.47 3.11
C VAL A 54 2.65 5.93 1.80
N GLY A 55 2.54 7.22 1.51
CA GLY A 55 3.13 7.80 0.31
C GLY A 55 2.13 8.27 -0.75
N ALA A 56 0.92 8.68 -0.37
CA ALA A 56 0.08 9.54 -1.21
C ALA A 56 0.71 10.95 -1.34
N LEU A 57 1.89 11.02 -1.98
CA LEU A 57 2.49 12.23 -2.53
C LEU A 57 3.02 11.95 -3.93
N ALA A 58 2.29 11.15 -4.71
CA ALA A 58 2.33 11.29 -6.15
C ALA A 58 1.24 12.30 -6.51
N ALA A 59 1.55 13.59 -6.32
CA ALA A 59 1.01 14.56 -7.26
C ALA A 59 1.29 13.99 -8.66
N PRO A 60 0.35 14.13 -9.62
CA PRO A 60 0.64 13.71 -10.99
C PRO A 60 1.98 14.32 -11.35
N LEU A 61 2.85 13.53 -11.99
CA LEU A 61 4.05 14.03 -12.61
C LEU A 61 3.58 15.23 -13.46
N GLU A 62 3.72 16.45 -12.94
CA GLU A 62 3.49 17.64 -13.74
C GLU A 62 4.46 17.43 -14.90
N PRO A 63 3.99 17.35 -16.16
CA PRO A 63 4.91 17.27 -17.27
C PRO A 63 5.81 18.49 -17.09
N GLY A 64 7.09 18.25 -16.75
CA GLY A 64 8.05 19.33 -16.61
C GLY A 64 7.94 20.20 -17.86
N PRO A 65 8.01 21.54 -17.73
CA PRO A 65 7.73 22.42 -18.85
C PRO A 65 8.51 21.92 -20.06
N GLU A 66 7.77 21.55 -21.11
CA GLU A 66 8.37 21.22 -22.41
C GLU A 66 9.33 22.38 -22.71
N PRO A 67 10.64 22.13 -22.92
CA PRO A 67 11.54 23.21 -23.23
C PRO A 67 11.09 23.82 -24.56
N ASP A 68 10.46 24.98 -24.46
CA ASP A 68 10.19 25.86 -25.58
C ASP A 68 11.48 26.63 -25.89
N THR A 69 11.87 26.57 -27.17
CA THR A 69 13.05 27.18 -27.83
C THR A 69 14.38 26.43 -27.76
#